data_AF-A0A6M3QI24-F1
#
_entry.id   AF-A0A6M3QI24-F1
#
_cell.length_a   1.000
_cell.length_b   1.000
_cell.length_c   1.000
_cell.angle_alpha   90.00
_cell.angle_beta   90.00
_cell.angle_gamma   90.00
#
_symmetry.space_group_name_H-M   'P 1'
#
loop_
_entity.id
_entity.type
_entity.pdbx_description
1 polymer ?
#
loop_
_entity_poly.entity_id
_entity_poly.type
_entity_poly.pdbx_seq_one_letter_code
_entity_poly.pdbx_strand_id
1 'polypeptide(L)' 'MKRSKWKGPFTKKIDITVKLPLLARDYEITSHVIGLTCNVHSGRKLVPLTLTDNMIGHKIGEFVPTRAKFEFKKKKKKK' A
#
# COMPACT_ATOMS: atom_id res chain seq x y z
N MET A 1 -0.69 -5.63 -10.59
CA MET A 1 0.03 -5.52 -11.90
C MET A 1 1.33 -6.32 -11.80
N LYS A 2 1.56 -7.31 -12.66
CA LYS A 2 2.72 -8.19 -12.57
C LYS A 2 3.91 -7.62 -13.35
N ARG A 3 5.06 -7.47 -12.69
CA ARG A 3 6.31 -7.05 -13.35
C ARG A 3 6.81 -8.19 -14.24
N SER A 4 7.55 -7.86 -15.30
CA SER A 4 8.17 -8.86 -16.17
C SER A 4 9.14 -9.75 -15.39
N LYS A 5 9.03 -11.08 -15.54
CA LYS A 5 9.77 -12.09 -14.74
C LYS A 5 11.27 -11.85 -14.68
N TRP A 6 11.88 -11.40 -15.78
CA TRP A 6 13.33 -11.16 -15.86
C TRP A 6 13.85 -9.95 -15.06
N LYS A 7 12.97 -9.03 -14.63
CA LYS A 7 13.37 -7.81 -13.88
C LYS A 7 13.47 -8.02 -12.38
N GLY A 8 13.07 -9.19 -11.87
CA GLY A 8 13.01 -9.49 -10.43
C GLY A 8 11.98 -8.63 -9.67
N PRO A 9 11.87 -8.82 -8.35
CA PRO A 9 10.94 -8.06 -7.52
C PRO A 9 11.34 -6.59 -7.44
N PHE A 10 10.36 -5.68 -7.32
CA PHE A 10 10.65 -4.25 -7.19
C PHE A 10 10.87 -3.86 -5.72
N THR A 11 12.12 -3.91 -5.29
CA THR A 11 12.55 -3.54 -3.94
C THR A 11 13.37 -2.25 -3.97
N LYS A 12 12.89 -1.21 -3.29
CA LYS A 12 13.69 -0.02 -2.96
C LYS A 12 14.48 -0.26 -1.66
N LYS A 13 15.64 0.38 -1.51
CA LYS A 13 16.31 0.45 -0.21
C LYS A 13 15.42 1.26 0.75
N ILE A 14 15.24 0.75 1.97
CA ILE A 14 14.42 1.37 3.00
C ILE A 14 15.34 1.79 4.13
N ASP A 15 15.22 3.04 4.56
CA ASP A 15 15.94 3.55 5.72
C ASP A 15 15.14 3.20 6.99
N ILE A 16 15.55 2.11 7.67
CA ILE A 16 14.83 1.52 8.82
C ILE A 16 14.84 2.47 10.05
N THR A 17 15.77 3.42 10.08
CA THR A 17 15.89 4.43 11.14
C THR A 17 14.68 5.36 11.21
N VAL A 18 13.97 5.56 10.09
CA VAL A 18 12.80 6.43 10.03
C VAL A 18 11.60 5.70 10.63
N LYS A 19 10.92 6.34 11.59
CA LYS A 19 9.79 5.73 12.32
C LYS A 19 8.63 5.27 11.42
N LEU A 20 8.38 5.97 10.32
CA LEU A 20 7.35 5.64 9.32
C LEU A 20 7.85 5.98 7.91
N PRO A 21 8.66 5.12 7.28
CA PRO A 21 9.14 5.37 5.94
C PRO A 21 7.97 5.41 4.95
N LEU A 22 8.03 6.34 4.00
CA LEU A 22 7.08 6.41 2.89
C LEU A 22 7.47 5.38 1.83
N LEU A 23 6.65 4.35 1.64
CA LEU A 23 6.86 3.34 0.61
C LEU A 23 6.03 3.64 -0.64
N ALA A 24 6.65 3.38 -1.78
CA ALA A 24 5.97 3.47 -3.07
C ALA A 24 4.93 2.36 -3.20
N ARG A 25 3.80 2.64 -3.84
CA ARG A 25 2.72 1.65 -4.03
C ARG A 25 3.15 0.42 -4.85
N ASP A 26 4.14 0.59 -5.73
CA ASP A 26 4.66 -0.48 -6.57
C ASP A 26 5.70 -1.37 -5.88
N TYR A 27 6.09 -1.05 -4.65
CA TYR A 27 7.01 -1.85 -3.85
C TYR A 27 6.44 -3.23 -3.59
N GLU A 28 7.26 -4.25 -3.79
CA GLU A 28 6.90 -5.66 -3.63
C GLU A 28 7.34 -6.16 -2.27
N ILE A 29 6.40 -6.71 -1.50
CA ILE A 29 6.63 -7.14 -0.13
C ILE A 29 7.49 -8.40 -0.16
N THR A 30 8.69 -8.28 0.39
CA THR A 30 9.67 -9.35 0.55
C THR A 30 9.81 -9.69 2.03
N SER A 31 10.32 -10.89 2.35
CA SER A 31 10.42 -11.36 3.73
C SER A 31 11.23 -10.44 4.65
N HIS A 32 12.13 -9.63 4.10
CA HIS A 32 12.96 -8.69 4.86
C HIS A 32 12.21 -7.51 5.49
N VAL A 33 11.00 -7.19 5.02
CA VAL A 33 10.24 -6.00 5.45
C VAL A 33 9.05 -6.34 6.35
N ILE A 34 8.92 -7.59 6.77
CA ILE A 34 7.85 -8.04 7.67
C ILE A 34 8.01 -7.38 9.04
N GLY A 35 6.90 -6.97 9.65
CA GLY A 35 6.89 -6.27 10.94
C GLY A 35 7.21 -4.77 10.83
N LEU A 36 7.66 -4.29 9.66
CA LEU A 36 7.85 -2.86 9.43
C LEU A 36 6.50 -2.16 9.29
N THR A 37 6.37 -1.01 9.94
CA THR A 37 5.23 -0.11 9.79
C THR A 37 5.61 1.00 8.82
N CYS A 38 4.88 1.15 7.72
CA CYS A 38 5.18 2.12 6.68
C CYS A 38 3.99 3.02 6.37
N ASN A 39 4.26 4.19 5.81
CA ASN A 39 3.23 5.04 5.24
C ASN A 39 3.10 4.80 3.75
N VAL A 40 1.86 4.71 3.27
CA VAL A 40 1.53 4.47 1.87
C VAL A 40 0.55 5.52 1.39
N HIS A 41 0.84 6.14 0.24
CA HIS A 41 -0.03 7.16 -0.31
C HIS A 41 -1.30 6.55 -0.93
N SER A 42 -2.47 6.94 -0.44
CA SER A 42 -3.79 6.54 -0.97
C SER A 42 -4.26 7.41 -2.16
N GLY A 43 -3.55 8.51 -2.46
CA GLY A 43 -3.95 9.50 -3.48
C GLY A 43 -4.46 10.82 -2.88
N ARG A 44 -4.77 10.82 -1.58
CA ARG A 44 -5.17 12.01 -0.80
C ARG A 44 -4.51 12.08 0.56
N LYS A 45 -4.31 10.93 1.22
CA LYS A 45 -3.74 10.82 2.56
C LYS A 45 -2.65 9.75 2.58
N LEU A 46 -1.77 9.83 3.57
CA LEU A 46 -0.83 8.77 3.91
C LEU A 46 -1.50 7.83 4.91
N VAL A 47 -1.56 6.54 4.55
CA VAL A 47 -2.17 5.49 5.38
C VAL A 47 -1.03 4.67 6.00
N PRO A 48 -0.98 4.54 7.33
CA PRO A 48 -0.04 3.64 7.99
C PRO A 48 -0.47 2.19 7.78
N LEU A 49 0.48 1.34 7.39
CA LEU A 49 0.28 -0.06 7.11
C LEU A 49 1.40 -0.87 7.80
N THR A 50 1.02 -1.84 8.62
CA THR A 50 1.91 -2.85 9.19
C THR A 50 2.00 -4.05 8.25
N LEU A 51 3.22 -4.45 7.88
CA LEU A 51 3.45 -5.55 6.95
C LEU A 51 3.42 -6.91 7.68
N THR A 52 2.61 -7.84 7.18
CA THR A 52 2.46 -9.21 7.70
C THR A 52 2.94 -10.24 6.67
N ASP A 53 3.22 -11.47 7.13
CA ASP A 53 3.79 -12.54 6.30
C ASP A 53 2.89 -12.95 5.12
N ASN A 54 1.57 -12.94 5.34
CA ASN A 54 0.56 -13.25 4.32
C ASN A 54 0.56 -12.26 3.14
N MET A 55 1.29 -11.15 3.23
CA MET A 55 1.37 -10.12 2.21
C MET A 55 2.58 -10.30 1.28
N ILE A 56 3.46 -11.28 1.52
CA ILE A 56 4.62 -11.56 0.66
C ILE A 56 4.17 -11.81 -0.78
N GLY A 57 4.91 -11.24 -1.74
CA GLY A 57 4.65 -11.39 -3.18
C GLY A 57 3.54 -10.47 -3.70
N HIS A 58 2.86 -9.75 -2.82
CA HIS A 58 1.94 -8.68 -3.19
C HIS A 58 2.64 -7.32 -3.24
N LYS A 59 2.01 -6.38 -3.94
CA LYS A 59 2.42 -4.98 -3.91
C LYS A 59 1.76 -4.25 -2.76
N ILE A 60 2.50 -3.38 -2.09
CA ILE A 60 2.00 -2.59 -0.95
C ILE A 60 0.72 -1.81 -1.31
N GLY A 61 0.65 -1.30 -2.54
CA GLY A 61 -0.52 -0.57 -3.04
C GLY A 61 -1.81 -1.39 -3.12
N GLU A 62 -1.77 -2.72 -3.07
CA GLU A 62 -2.98 -3.56 -3.10
C GLU A 62 -3.79 -3.46 -1.81
N PHE A 63 -3.12 -3.14 -0.70
CA PHE A 63 -3.73 -3.06 0.63
C PHE A 63 -4.29 -1.68 0.98
N VAL A 64 -4.10 -0.69 0.11
CA VAL A 64 -4.53 0.69 0.35
C VAL A 64 -5.51 1.14 -0.73
N PRO A 65 -6.81 1.23 -0.44
CA PRO A 65 -7.79 1.67 -1.44
C PRO A 65 -7.52 3.12 -1.87
N THR A 66 -7.71 3.40 -3.16
CA THR A 66 -7.53 4.75 -3.75
C THR A 66 -8.84 5.51 -3.91
N ARG A 67 -9.95 4.78 -4.05
CA ARG A 67 -11.29 5.33 -4.23
C ARG A 67 -12.14 5.00 -3.01
N ALA A 68 -13.04 5.92 -2.67
CA ALA A 68 -14.08 5.62 -1.69
C ALA A 68 -15.00 4.51 -2.24
N LYS A 69 -15.54 3.69 -1.34
CA LYS A 69 -16.52 2.66 -1.70
C LYS A 69 -17.72 3.34 -2.38
N PHE A 70 -18.17 2.77 -3.49
CA PHE A 70 -19.37 3.24 -4.15
C PHE A 70 -20.59 2.92 -3.28
N GLU A 71 -21.39 3.95 -2.99
CA GLU A 71 -22.66 3.82 -2.30
C GLU A 71 -23.70 4.67 -3.04
N PHE A 72 -24.86 4.09 -3.29
CA PHE A 72 -25.99 4.82 -3.86
C PHE A 72 -26.45 5.87 -2.86
N LYS A 73 -26.20 7.15 -3.17
CA LYS A 73 -26.69 8.26 -2.35
C LYS A 73 -28.20 8.39 -2.51
N LYS A 74 -28.97 8.11 -1.44
CA LYS A 74 -30.41 8.37 -1.43
C LYS A 74 -30.66 9.86 -1.67
N LYS A 75 -31.58 10.19 -2.58
CA LYS A 75 -32.01 11.57 -2.85
C LYS A 75 -32.69 12.13 -1.61
N LYS A 76 -32.09 13.12 -0.96
CA LYS A 76 -32.74 13.84 0.15
C LYS A 76 -33.91 14.64 -0.42
N LYS A 77 -35.15 14.35 -0.01
CA LYS A 77 -36.28 15.26 -0.23
C LYS A 77 -35.99 16.54 0.56
N LYS A 78 -35.85 17.67 -0.13
CA LYS A 78 -35.87 18.98 0.53
C LYS A 78 -37.29 19.17 1.09
N LYS A 79 -37.40 19.51 2.38
CA LYS A 79 -38.64 20.02 2.96
C LYS A 79 -38.90 21.42 2.42
#